data_AF-A0A7X7BYL7-F1
#
_entry.id   AF-A0A7X7BYL7-F1
#
_cell.length_a   1.000
_cell.length_b   1.000
_cell.length_c   1.000
_cell.angle_alpha   90.00
_cell.angle_beta   90.00
_cell.angle_gamma   90.00
#
_symmetry.space_group_name_H-M   'P 1'
#
loop_
_entity.id
_entity.type
_entity.pdbx_description
1 polymer ?
#
loop_
_entity_poly.entity_id
_entity_poly.type
_entity_poly.pdbx_seq_one_letter_code
_entity_poly.pdbx_strand_id
1 'polypeptide(L)' 'MDILAEESFDSTMVMMGLKRPDNQFYEYYHDLKEKTSSIKNKLFLLAAEDIEFKDVLN' A
#
# COMPACT_ATOMS: atom_id res chain seq x y z
N MET A 1 -5.37 -6.07 16.77
CA MET A 1 -6.01 -4.76 16.51
C MET A 1 -5.48 -4.29 15.17
N ASP A 2 -6.36 -4.08 14.19
CA ASP A 2 -5.96 -3.74 12.82
C ASP A 2 -5.87 -2.22 12.69
N ILE A 3 -4.66 -1.70 12.88
CA ILE A 3 -4.37 -0.25 12.92
C ILE A 3 -4.81 0.43 11.61
N LEU A 4 -4.62 -0.23 10.47
CA LEU A 4 -4.99 0.35 9.18
C LEU A 4 -6.51 0.54 9.07
N ALA A 5 -7.30 -0.41 9.58
CA ALA A 5 -8.75 -0.31 9.59
C ALA A 5 -9.27 0.78 10.55
N GLU A 6 -8.61 0.95 11.70
CA GLU A 6 -8.96 1.98 12.69
C GLU A 6 -8.66 3.39 12.16
N GLU A 7 -7.44 3.61 11.69
CA GLU A 7 -6.98 4.92 11.21
C GLU A 7 -7.68 5.36 9.91
N SER A 8 -8.14 4.41 9.09
CA SER A 8 -8.82 4.70 7.83
C SER A 8 -10.35 4.71 7.91
N PHE A 9 -10.94 4.52 9.09
CA PHE A 9 -12.38 4.29 9.25
C PHE A 9 -13.28 5.36 8.59
N ASP A 10 -12.93 6.63 8.72
CA ASP A 10 -13.67 7.77 8.15
C ASP A 10 -12.98 8.37 6.91
N SER A 11 -12.03 7.65 6.32
CA SER A 11 -11.31 8.13 5.14
C SER A 11 -12.14 7.91 3.87
N THR A 12 -12.31 8.97 3.07
CA THR A 12 -12.92 8.88 1.73
C THR A 12 -12.10 8.01 0.77
N MET A 13 -10.76 8.04 0.91
CA MET A 13 -9.81 7.28 0.12
C MET A 13 -8.52 7.03 0.91
N VAL A 14 -7.94 5.84 0.77
CA VAL A 14 -6.63 5.49 1.33
C VAL A 14 -5.62 5.32 0.21
N MET A 15 -4.47 6.00 0.31
CA MET A 15 -3.37 5.90 -0.64
C MET A 15 -2.22 5.13 0.02
N MET A 16 -1.73 4.08 -0.63
CA MET A 16 -0.69 3.22 -0.08
C MET A 16 0.39 2.93 -1.12
N GLY A 17 1.65 2.90 -0.67
CA GLY A 17 2.73 2.36 -1.46
C GLY A 17 2.54 0.86 -1.70
N LEU A 18 2.79 0.41 -2.94
CA LEU A 18 2.79 -0.98 -3.31
C LEU A 18 4.21 -1.54 -3.13
N LYS A 19 4.38 -2.58 -2.32
CA LYS A 19 5.63 -3.35 -2.29
C LYS A 19 5.85 -3.95 -3.69
N ARG A 20 7.09 -3.98 -4.18
CA ARG A 20 7.40 -4.66 -5.44
C ARG A 20 7.01 -6.15 -5.35
N PRO A 21 6.24 -6.70 -6.30
CA PRO A 21 5.90 -8.12 -6.29
C PRO A 21 7.18 -8.97 -6.37
N ASP A 22 7.19 -10.08 -5.64
CA ASP A 22 8.27 -11.08 -5.68
C ASP A 22 7.91 -12.24 -6.62
N ASN A 23 8.76 -13.27 -6.63
CA ASN A 23 8.59 -14.45 -7.49
C ASN A 23 7.32 -15.26 -7.15
N GLN A 24 6.68 -15.03 -6.00
CA GLN A 24 5.44 -15.68 -5.56
C GLN A 24 4.25 -14.71 -5.69
N PHE A 25 4.05 -14.19 -6.91
CA PHE A 25 3.02 -13.17 -7.20
C PHE A 25 1.63 -13.51 -6.66
N TYR A 26 1.21 -14.78 -6.74
CA TYR A 26 -0.11 -15.21 -6.25
C TYR A 26 -0.26 -14.98 -4.74
N GLU A 27 0.71 -15.43 -3.95
CA GLU A 27 0.72 -15.27 -2.49
C GLU A 27 0.80 -13.79 -2.13
N TYR A 28 1.70 -13.05 -2.78
CA TYR A 28 1.83 -11.61 -2.64
C TYR A 28 0.50 -10.88 -2.83
N TYR A 29 -0.20 -11.18 -3.94
CA TYR A 29 -1.44 -10.51 -4.28
C TYR A 29 -2.60 -10.93 -3.36
N HIS A 30 -2.65 -12.20 -2.98
CA HIS A 30 -3.64 -12.70 -2.02
C HIS A 30 -3.50 -12.01 -0.66
N ASP A 31 -2.29 -11.94 -0.14
CA ASP A 31 -1.95 -11.24 1.10
C ASP A 31 -2.34 -9.76 1.06
N LEU A 32 -2.00 -9.08 -0.03
CA LEU A 32 -2.34 -7.66 -0.22
C LEU A 32 -3.87 -7.45 -0.18
N LYS A 33 -4.62 -8.35 -0.80
CA LYS A 33 -6.08 -8.29 -0.84
C LYS A 33 -6.69 -8.55 0.54
N GLU A 34 -6.22 -9.57 1.26
CA GLU A 34 -6.72 -9.90 2.59
C GLU A 34 -6.43 -8.78 3.60
N LYS A 35 -5.16 -8.34 3.67
CA LYS A 35 -4.69 -7.31 4.61
C LYS A 35 -5.35 -5.94 4.42
N THR A 36 -5.87 -5.67 3.22
CA THR A 36 -6.55 -4.40 2.94
C THR A 36 -8.06 -4.54 2.82
N SER A 37 -8.62 -5.73 3.03
CA SER A 37 -10.03 -6.06 2.73
C SER A 37 -11.06 -5.15 3.43
N SER A 38 -10.72 -4.60 4.59
CA SER A 38 -11.53 -3.64 5.36
C SER A 38 -11.65 -2.26 4.71
N ILE A 39 -10.71 -1.87 3.83
CA ILE A 39 -10.69 -0.57 3.16
C ILE A 39 -11.51 -0.63 1.87
N LYS A 40 -12.59 0.17 1.82
CA LYS A 40 -13.45 0.29 0.63
C LYS A 40 -12.76 0.97 -0.56
N ASN A 41 -12.30 2.20 -0.36
CA ASN A 41 -11.73 3.03 -1.42
C ASN A 41 -10.21 3.12 -1.23
N LYS A 42 -9.45 2.43 -2.08
CA LYS A 42 -7.98 2.40 -1.99
C LYS A 42 -7.31 2.54 -3.35
N LEU A 43 -6.20 3.26 -3.35
CA LEU A 43 -5.29 3.41 -4.48
C LEU A 43 -3.91 2.91 -4.08
N PHE A 44 -3.36 1.99 -4.86
CA PHE A 44 -2.00 1.52 -4.69
C PHE A 44 -1.05 2.23 -5.65
N LEU A 45 0.07 2.70 -5.13
CA LEU A 45 1.08 3.46 -5.84
C LEU A 45 2.37 2.64 -5.88
N LEU A 46 2.81 2.24 -7.07
CA LEU A 46 4.16 1.70 -7.25
C LEU A 46 5.06 2.84 -7.73
N ALA A 47 6.04 3.20 -6.91
CA ALA A 47 7.04 4.19 -7.31
C ALA A 47 7.84 3.66 -8.52
N ALA A 48 8.01 4.51 -9.53
CA ALA A 48 8.76 4.16 -10.74
C ALA A 48 10.28 4.11 -10.46
N GLU A 49 10.75 4.91 -9.50
CA GLU A 49 12.15 5.02 -9.11
C GLU A 49 12.28 5.00 -7.58
N ASP A 50 13.33 4.33 -7.11
CA ASP A 50 13.73 4.32 -5.71
C ASP A 50 14.60 5.56 -5.48
N ILE A 51 13.97 6.74 -5.45
CA ILE A 51 14.66 7.99 -5.15
C ILE A 51 14.82 8.05 -3.64
N GLU A 52 16.04 7.93 -3.14
CA GLU A 52 16.28 8.18 -1.71
C GLU A 52 15.89 9.63 -1.41
N PHE A 53 15.14 9.87 -0.32
CA PHE A 53 14.62 11.19 0.03
C PHE A 53 15.70 12.29 0.08
N LYS A 54 16.95 11.91 0.33
CA LYS A 54 18.13 12.80 0.29
C LYS A 54 18.38 13.43 -1.09
N ASP A 55 17.97 12.77 -2.17
CA ASP A 55 18.22 13.20 -3.55
C ASP A 55 17.14 14.19 -4.04
N VAL A 56 16.07 14.40 -3.27
CA VAL A 56 14.97 15.32 -3.59
C VAL A 56 15.23 16.75 -3.06
N LEU A 57 16.13 16.93 -2.10
CA LEU A 57 16.40 18.21 -1.42
C LEU A 57 17.60 19.00 -1.98
N ASN A 58 18.17 18.60 -3.12
CA ASN A 58 19.31 19.27 -3.76
C ASN A 58 18.89 20.27 -4.82
#